data_AF-A0A7S2FPC2-F1
#
_entry.id   AF-A0A7S2FPC2-F1
#
_cell.length_a   1.000
_cell.length_b   1.000
_cell.length_c   1.000
_cell.angle_alpha   90.00
_cell.angle_beta   90.00
_cell.angle_gamma   90.00
#
_symmetry.space_group_name_H-M   'P 1'
#
loop_
_entity.id
_entity.type
_entity.pdbx_description
1 polymer ?
#
loop_
_entity_poly.entity_id
_entity_poly.type
_entity_poly.pdbx_seq_one_letter_code
_entity_poly.pdbx_strand_id
1 'polypeptide(L)'
;GTSVEVAVIAGAGVALDAGAAVRKGAACVCSRALGSATARTDLTLGLDTSAVAGAATVPVQLQLRYTRPSGEEVLQVLTARRPATSCRDTAEGDIDGTCVGLAGIHAAARLAQDGQYRSARVQLISTCRLLQRAMRTPRHQEAYLSFVVQAEKLDGFMRERESQEQVFGGDRSAQRGRDDDASRSMYQMKSLSVEEFAGRA
;
A
#
# COMPACT_ATOMS: atom_id res chain seq x y z
N GLY A 1 -17.67 8.38 -4.73
CA GLY A 1 -18.72 7.40 -5.06
C GLY A 1 -19.05 6.59 -3.83
N THR A 2 -20.27 6.08 -3.76
CA THR A 2 -20.67 5.06 -2.78
C THR A 2 -20.65 3.68 -3.44
N SER A 3 -20.66 2.63 -2.62
CA SER A 3 -20.62 1.23 -3.05
C SER A 3 -19.46 0.94 -4.02
N VAL A 4 -18.29 1.52 -3.73
CA VAL A 4 -17.10 1.37 -4.58
C VAL A 4 -16.56 -0.04 -4.47
N GLU A 5 -16.46 -0.69 -5.62
CA GLU A 5 -15.83 -1.99 -5.81
C GLU A 5 -14.67 -1.83 -6.79
N VAL A 6 -13.51 -2.36 -6.41
CA VAL A 6 -12.30 -2.32 -7.21
C VAL A 6 -11.93 -3.74 -7.61
N ALA A 7 -11.81 -3.99 -8.90
CA ALA A 7 -11.27 -5.23 -9.43
C ALA A 7 -9.96 -4.98 -10.19
N VAL A 8 -8.95 -5.76 -9.89
CA VAL A 8 -7.64 -5.75 -10.56
C VAL A 8 -7.51 -7.04 -11.33
N ILE A 9 -7.20 -6.94 -12.62
CA ILE A 9 -7.00 -8.06 -13.53
C ILE A 9 -5.56 -7.95 -14.04
N ALA A 10 -4.73 -8.92 -13.69
CA ALA A 10 -3.36 -9.01 -14.17
C ALA A 10 -3.22 -10.16 -15.17
N GLY A 11 -2.36 -9.97 -16.17
CA GLY A 11 -2.05 -10.98 -17.18
C GLY A 11 -1.34 -12.22 -16.62
N ALA A 12 -0.98 -13.12 -17.54
CA ALA A 12 -0.32 -14.37 -17.21
C ALA A 12 0.98 -14.18 -16.42
N GLY A 13 1.22 -15.07 -15.46
CA GLY A 13 2.43 -15.08 -14.63
C GLY A 13 2.43 -14.07 -13.47
N VAL A 14 1.42 -13.21 -13.35
CA VAL A 14 1.28 -12.28 -12.23
C VAL A 14 0.33 -12.84 -11.19
N ALA A 15 0.75 -12.80 -9.92
CA ALA A 15 -0.14 -13.01 -8.78
C ALA A 15 -0.45 -11.68 -8.08
N LEU A 16 -1.65 -11.59 -7.51
CA LEU A 16 -2.11 -10.42 -6.75
C LEU A 16 -1.98 -10.75 -5.26
N ASP A 17 -1.31 -9.89 -4.49
CA ASP A 17 -1.06 -10.06 -3.04
C ASP A 17 -2.32 -9.76 -2.18
N ALA A 18 -3.47 -9.55 -2.82
CA ALA A 18 -4.73 -9.29 -2.13
C ALA A 18 -5.49 -10.60 -1.92
N GLY A 19 -5.92 -10.85 -0.67
CA GLY A 19 -6.45 -12.12 -0.15
C GLY A 19 -7.72 -12.70 -0.77
N ALA A 20 -8.14 -12.22 -1.95
CA ALA A 20 -9.26 -12.76 -2.73
C ALA A 20 -8.89 -12.93 -4.23
N ALA A 21 -7.62 -13.21 -4.53
CA ALA A 21 -7.17 -13.45 -5.89
C ALA A 21 -7.70 -14.78 -6.44
N VAL A 22 -8.38 -14.73 -7.59
CA VAL A 22 -8.95 -15.88 -8.31
C VAL A 22 -8.32 -15.95 -9.70
N ARG A 23 -8.00 -17.15 -10.18
CA ARG A 23 -7.55 -17.36 -11.56
C ARG A 23 -8.73 -17.46 -12.51
N LYS A 24 -8.74 -16.66 -13.57
CA LYS A 24 -9.71 -16.73 -14.68
C LYS A 24 -8.94 -16.96 -15.97
N GLY A 25 -8.84 -18.24 -16.37
CA GLY A 25 -7.95 -18.65 -17.46
C GLY A 25 -6.49 -18.34 -17.10
N ALA A 26 -5.79 -17.63 -17.98
CA ALA A 26 -4.41 -17.21 -17.75
C ALA A 26 -4.29 -15.94 -16.89
N ALA A 27 -5.38 -15.23 -16.60
CA ALA A 27 -5.36 -13.99 -15.82
C ALA A 27 -5.58 -14.23 -14.32
N CYS A 28 -4.97 -13.40 -13.50
CA CYS A 28 -5.24 -13.32 -12.06
C CYS A 28 -6.16 -12.12 -11.79
N VAL A 29 -7.25 -12.35 -11.05
CA VAL A 29 -8.26 -11.33 -10.75
C VAL A 29 -8.45 -11.23 -9.25
N CYS A 30 -8.35 -10.02 -8.69
CA CYS A 30 -8.73 -9.77 -7.31
C CYS A 30 -9.77 -8.66 -7.27
N SER A 31 -10.85 -8.85 -6.52
CA SER A 31 -11.83 -7.80 -6.23
C SER A 31 -11.84 -7.43 -4.76
N ARG A 32 -12.16 -6.16 -4.47
CA ARG A 32 -12.28 -5.64 -3.12
C ARG A 32 -13.35 -4.56 -3.07
N ALA A 33 -14.28 -4.71 -2.13
CA ALA A 33 -15.20 -3.64 -1.76
C ALA A 33 -14.47 -2.61 -0.88
N LEU A 34 -14.59 -1.33 -1.22
CA LEU A 34 -14.07 -0.20 -0.46
C LEU A 34 -15.18 0.58 0.28
N GLY A 35 -16.44 0.41 -0.12
CA GLY A 35 -17.56 1.14 0.47
C GLY A 35 -17.64 2.55 -0.11
N SER A 36 -17.13 3.55 0.60
CA SER A 36 -17.08 4.94 0.12
C SER A 36 -15.66 5.33 -0.27
N ALA A 37 -15.52 6.02 -1.41
CA ALA A 37 -14.25 6.59 -1.84
C ALA A 37 -14.46 7.98 -2.46
N THR A 38 -13.47 8.84 -2.29
CA THR A 38 -13.44 10.19 -2.86
C THR A 38 -12.34 10.29 -3.92
N ALA A 39 -12.24 11.43 -4.61
CA ALA A 39 -11.14 11.69 -5.53
C ALA A 39 -9.76 11.74 -4.83
N ARG A 40 -9.72 11.84 -3.49
CA ARG A 40 -8.49 11.84 -2.67
C ARG A 40 -8.17 10.47 -2.07
N THR A 41 -8.97 9.45 -2.37
CA THR A 41 -8.75 8.12 -1.83
C THR A 41 -7.72 7.37 -2.67
N ASP A 42 -6.57 7.12 -2.08
CA ASP A 42 -5.51 6.31 -2.70
C ASP A 42 -5.56 4.85 -2.21
N LEU A 43 -5.34 3.92 -3.14
CA LEU A 43 -5.25 2.48 -2.85
C LEU A 43 -3.94 1.93 -3.43
N THR A 44 -3.20 1.20 -2.61
CA THR A 44 -2.01 0.46 -3.03
C THR A 44 -2.30 -1.04 -3.12
N LEU A 45 -1.76 -1.66 -4.16
CA LEU A 45 -1.96 -3.06 -4.52
C LEU A 45 -0.60 -3.69 -4.84
N GLY A 46 -0.32 -4.86 -4.26
CA GLY A 46 0.89 -5.63 -4.52
C GLY A 46 0.70 -6.59 -5.70
N LEU A 47 1.68 -6.61 -6.60
CA LEU A 47 1.77 -7.58 -7.70
C LEU A 47 3.03 -8.42 -7.48
N ASP A 48 2.88 -9.74 -7.48
CA ASP A 48 3.99 -10.68 -7.57
C ASP A 48 4.19 -11.06 -9.04
N THR A 49 5.41 -10.82 -9.52
CA THR A 49 5.81 -11.04 -10.92
C THR A 49 6.87 -12.13 -11.06
N SER A 50 7.15 -12.90 -10.00
CA SER A 50 8.17 -13.96 -9.97
C SER A 50 7.99 -15.01 -11.07
N ALA A 51 6.76 -15.28 -11.49
CA ALA A 51 6.44 -16.23 -12.56
C ALA A 51 6.32 -15.59 -13.96
N VAL A 52 6.56 -14.28 -14.10
CA VAL A 52 6.57 -13.57 -15.39
C VAL A 52 7.93 -13.81 -16.07
N ALA A 53 8.17 -15.04 -16.51
CA ALA A 53 9.36 -15.39 -17.27
C ALA A 53 9.13 -15.10 -18.76
N GLY A 54 9.99 -14.28 -19.38
CA GLY A 54 10.05 -14.09 -20.84
C GLY A 54 8.98 -13.18 -21.46
N ALA A 55 8.06 -12.60 -20.69
CA ALA A 55 7.12 -11.62 -21.20
C ALA A 55 7.76 -10.22 -21.24
N ALA A 56 7.73 -9.54 -22.39
CA ALA A 56 8.24 -8.17 -22.52
C ALA A 56 7.34 -7.13 -21.82
N THR A 57 6.05 -7.40 -21.75
CA THR A 57 5.06 -6.52 -21.09
C THR A 57 3.99 -7.31 -20.38
N VAL A 58 3.58 -6.82 -19.22
CA VAL A 58 2.48 -7.35 -18.42
C VAL A 58 1.25 -6.44 -18.56
N PRO A 59 0.12 -6.93 -19.08
CA PRO A 59 -1.13 -6.17 -19.04
C PRO A 59 -1.72 -6.19 -17.63
N VAL A 60 -2.12 -5.02 -17.15
CA VAL A 60 -2.85 -4.82 -15.90
C VAL A 60 -4.07 -3.96 -16.19
N GLN A 61 -5.24 -4.40 -15.75
CA GLN A 61 -6.49 -3.66 -15.88
C GLN A 61 -7.09 -3.44 -14.49
N LEU A 62 -7.49 -2.21 -14.23
CA LEU A 62 -8.25 -1.79 -13.05
C LEU A 62 -9.67 -1.48 -13.48
N GLN A 63 -10.64 -2.06 -12.78
CA GLN A 63 -12.06 -1.81 -12.97
C GLN A 63 -12.63 -1.24 -11.67
N LEU A 64 -13.23 -0.06 -11.76
CA LEU A 64 -13.85 0.65 -10.65
C LEU A 64 -15.35 0.69 -10.91
N ARG A 65 -16.13 -0.02 -10.10
CA ARG A 65 -17.59 0.04 -10.12
C ARG A 65 -18.07 0.87 -8.94
N TYR A 66 -18.88 1.89 -9.17
CA TYR A 66 -19.38 2.75 -8.10
C TYR A 66 -20.66 3.48 -8.48
N THR A 67 -21.38 3.96 -7.46
CA THR A 67 -22.56 4.81 -7.64
C THR A 67 -22.16 6.29 -7.44
N ARG A 68 -22.55 7.14 -8.38
CA ARG A 68 -22.38 8.61 -8.26
C ARG A 68 -23.41 9.20 -7.30
N PRO A 69 -23.18 10.41 -6.75
CA PRO A 69 -24.20 11.11 -5.96
C PRO A 69 -25.52 11.34 -6.71
N SER A 70 -25.49 11.39 -8.05
CA SER A 70 -26.67 11.46 -8.92
C SER A 70 -27.50 10.17 -8.94
N GLY A 71 -27.01 9.07 -8.38
CA GLY A 71 -27.65 7.75 -8.43
C GLY A 71 -27.21 6.87 -9.59
N GLU A 72 -26.42 7.40 -10.53
CA GLU A 72 -25.92 6.63 -11.69
C GLU A 72 -24.89 5.57 -11.26
N GLU A 73 -25.03 4.35 -11.76
CA GLU A 73 -24.01 3.32 -11.67
C GLU A 73 -22.96 3.51 -12.77
N VAL A 74 -21.69 3.52 -12.38
CA VAL A 74 -20.57 3.77 -13.28
C VAL A 74 -19.56 2.64 -13.18
N LEU A 75 -19.12 2.16 -14.33
CA LEU A 75 -17.94 1.31 -14.48
C LEU A 75 -16.85 2.10 -15.20
N GLN A 76 -15.77 2.38 -14.49
CA GLN A 76 -14.56 2.97 -15.06
C GLN A 76 -13.49 1.89 -15.23
N VAL A 77 -12.94 1.79 -16.44
CA VAL A 77 -11.91 0.79 -16.76
C VAL A 77 -10.63 1.51 -17.16
N LEU A 78 -9.55 1.20 -16.47
CA LEU A 78 -8.20 1.70 -16.74
C LEU A 78 -7.33 0.51 -17.12
N THR A 79 -6.70 0.57 -18.30
CA THR A 79 -5.83 -0.51 -18.78
C THR A 79 -4.43 0.02 -19.00
N ALA A 80 -3.44 -0.68 -18.47
CA ALA A 80 -2.04 -0.36 -18.58
C ALA A 80 -1.25 -1.59 -19.03
N ARG A 81 -0.22 -1.37 -19.85
CA ARG A 81 0.82 -2.36 -20.10
C ARG A 81 2.05 -1.91 -19.33
N ARG A 82 2.63 -2.77 -18.50
CA ARG A 82 3.84 -2.49 -17.73
C ARG A 82 5.01 -3.24 -18.37
N PRO A 83 6.12 -2.58 -18.69
CA PRO A 83 7.30 -3.27 -19.17
C PRO A 83 7.83 -4.20 -18.06
N ALA A 84 8.35 -5.36 -18.45
CA ALA A 84 9.02 -6.28 -17.54
C ALA A 84 10.50 -6.39 -17.92
N THR A 85 11.36 -6.46 -16.92
CA THR A 85 12.80 -6.57 -17.09
C THR A 85 13.38 -7.50 -16.04
N SER A 86 14.38 -8.30 -16.42
CA SER A 86 15.20 -9.07 -15.48
C SER A 86 16.42 -8.28 -14.97
N CYS A 87 16.67 -7.09 -15.53
CA CYS A 87 17.76 -6.23 -15.11
C CYS A 87 17.33 -5.39 -13.92
N ARG A 88 17.90 -5.70 -12.75
CA ARG A 88 17.67 -4.96 -11.52
C ARG A 88 17.95 -3.46 -11.67
N ASP A 89 19.04 -3.11 -12.35
CA ASP A 89 19.47 -1.72 -12.47
C ASP A 89 18.48 -0.88 -13.28
N THR A 90 17.91 -1.46 -14.33
CA THR A 90 16.82 -0.85 -15.10
C THR A 90 15.55 -0.72 -14.26
N ALA A 91 15.17 -1.76 -13.51
CA ALA A 91 13.97 -1.73 -12.67
C ALA A 91 14.06 -0.71 -11.53
N GLU A 92 15.20 -0.64 -10.84
CA GLU A 92 15.43 0.33 -9.77
C GLU A 92 15.65 1.74 -10.31
N GLY A 93 16.16 1.89 -11.53
CA GLY A 93 16.31 3.19 -12.20
C GLY A 93 14.98 3.85 -12.58
N ASP A 94 13.95 3.05 -12.90
CA ASP A 94 12.60 3.50 -13.29
C ASP A 94 11.60 3.46 -12.12
N ILE A 95 12.09 3.41 -10.88
CA ILE A 95 11.23 3.26 -9.70
C ILE A 95 10.34 4.50 -9.50
N ASP A 96 9.06 4.27 -9.19
CA ASP A 96 8.21 5.30 -8.59
C ASP A 96 8.36 5.25 -7.07
N GLY A 97 9.27 6.08 -6.54
CA GLY A 97 9.56 6.14 -5.11
C GLY A 97 8.35 6.49 -4.25
N THR A 98 7.42 7.30 -4.77
CA THR A 98 6.19 7.68 -4.06
C THR A 98 5.26 6.49 -3.93
N CYS A 99 5.04 5.75 -5.03
CA CYS A 99 4.21 4.55 -5.02
C CYS A 99 4.78 3.49 -4.06
N VAL A 100 6.08 3.24 -4.13
CA VAL A 100 6.77 2.25 -3.29
C VAL A 100 6.77 2.64 -1.82
N GLY A 101 7.08 3.91 -1.52
CA GLY A 101 7.06 4.43 -0.15
C GLY A 101 5.68 4.34 0.49
N LEU A 102 4.64 4.76 -0.24
CA LEU A 102 3.27 4.70 0.22
C LEU A 102 2.79 3.26 0.45
N ALA A 103 3.08 2.36 -0.50
CA ALA A 103 2.76 0.94 -0.36
C ALA A 103 3.47 0.31 0.86
N GLY A 104 4.73 0.66 1.09
CA GLY A 104 5.49 0.20 2.26
C GLY A 104 4.87 0.64 3.59
N ILE A 105 4.43 1.91 3.69
CA ILE A 105 3.74 2.45 4.88
C ILE A 105 2.40 1.74 5.07
N HIS A 106 1.59 1.58 4.01
CA HIS A 106 0.30 0.89 4.08
C HIS A 106 0.45 -0.57 4.55
N ALA A 107 1.47 -1.28 4.06
CA ALA A 107 1.75 -2.65 4.47
C ALA A 107 2.21 -2.72 5.93
N ALA A 108 3.14 -1.85 6.34
CA ALA A 108 3.60 -1.78 7.72
C ALA A 108 2.48 -1.42 8.70
N ALA A 109 1.60 -0.47 8.34
CA ALA A 109 0.47 -0.08 9.18
C ALA A 109 -0.54 -1.22 9.36
N ARG A 110 -0.78 -2.05 8.33
CA ARG A 110 -1.63 -3.25 8.45
C ARG A 110 -1.00 -4.28 9.39
N LEU A 111 0.29 -4.58 9.21
CA LEU A 111 1.02 -5.50 10.10
C LEU A 111 1.00 -5.02 11.56
N ALA A 112 1.19 -3.72 11.78
CA ALA A 112 1.16 -3.11 13.11
C ALA A 112 -0.24 -3.17 13.75
N GLN A 113 -1.29 -2.95 12.95
CA GLN A 113 -2.67 -3.08 13.40
C GLN A 113 -3.01 -4.51 13.86
N ASP A 114 -2.40 -5.51 13.22
CA ASP A 114 -2.54 -6.92 13.61
C ASP A 114 -1.61 -7.32 14.77
N GLY A 115 -0.92 -6.37 15.42
CA GLY A 115 0.02 -6.60 16.52
C GLY A 115 1.38 -7.15 16.07
N GLN A 116 1.64 -7.27 14.77
CA GLN A 116 2.89 -7.81 14.22
C GLN A 116 3.98 -6.73 14.10
N TYR A 117 4.32 -6.07 15.21
CA TYR A 117 5.24 -4.92 15.21
C TYR A 117 6.62 -5.24 14.63
N ARG A 118 7.18 -6.42 14.92
CA ARG A 118 8.46 -6.86 14.35
C ARG A 118 8.40 -6.95 12.82
N SER A 119 7.34 -7.54 12.28
CA SER A 119 7.14 -7.66 10.83
C SER A 119 6.94 -6.29 10.19
N ALA A 120 6.16 -5.41 10.81
CA ALA A 120 5.95 -4.04 10.35
C ALA A 120 7.27 -3.25 10.26
N ARG A 121 8.15 -3.40 11.26
CA ARG A 121 9.48 -2.77 11.26
C ARG A 121 10.40 -3.30 10.17
N VAL A 122 10.41 -4.62 9.96
CA VAL A 122 11.14 -5.23 8.84
C VAL A 122 10.64 -4.68 7.50
N GLN A 123 9.33 -4.48 7.33
CA GLN A 123 8.75 -3.87 6.14
C GLN A 123 9.25 -2.43 5.92
N LEU A 124 9.25 -1.60 6.97
CA LEU A 124 9.75 -0.21 6.90
C LEU A 124 11.25 -0.17 6.55
N ILE A 125 12.07 -0.98 7.21
CA ILE A 125 13.52 -1.03 6.96
C ILE A 125 13.81 -1.51 5.52
N SER A 126 13.07 -2.52 5.06
CA SER A 126 13.25 -3.07 3.71
C SER A 126 12.89 -2.04 2.63
N THR A 127 11.78 -1.32 2.84
CA THR A 127 11.35 -0.22 1.95
C THR A 127 12.37 0.92 1.95
N CYS A 128 12.87 1.30 3.13
CA CYS A 128 13.91 2.32 3.27
C CYS A 128 15.16 1.97 2.44
N ARG A 129 15.68 0.75 2.61
CA ARG A 129 16.88 0.27 1.90
C ARG A 129 16.68 0.19 0.38
N LEU A 130 15.45 -0.11 -0.08
CA LEU A 130 15.12 -0.09 -1.50
C LEU A 130 15.17 1.34 -2.04
N LEU A 131 14.49 2.29 -1.39
CA LEU A 131 14.45 3.69 -1.82
C LEU A 131 15.84 4.33 -1.81
N GLN A 132 16.65 4.09 -0.77
CA GLN A 132 18.04 4.57 -0.69
C GLN A 132 18.88 4.09 -1.86
N ARG A 133 18.75 2.81 -2.24
CA ARG A 133 19.52 2.21 -3.33
C ARG A 133 19.07 2.72 -4.71
N ALA A 134 17.77 2.98 -4.87
CA ALA A 134 17.19 3.46 -6.11
C ALA A 134 17.27 4.98 -6.28
N MET A 135 17.79 5.71 -5.28
CA MET A 135 17.90 7.17 -5.29
C MET A 135 18.95 7.67 -6.28
N ARG A 136 18.50 8.06 -7.48
CA ARG A 136 19.35 8.52 -8.60
C ARG A 136 19.03 9.93 -9.08
N THR A 137 17.80 10.39 -8.84
CA THR A 137 17.30 11.69 -9.30
C THR A 137 16.78 12.51 -8.12
N PRO A 138 16.64 13.84 -8.25
CA PRO A 138 16.03 14.67 -7.20
C PRO A 138 14.63 14.20 -6.79
N ARG A 139 13.83 13.75 -7.77
CA ARG A 139 12.51 13.16 -7.49
C ARG A 139 12.59 11.89 -6.62
N HIS A 140 13.61 11.06 -6.80
CA HIS A 140 13.79 9.88 -5.94
C HIS A 140 14.20 10.30 -4.52
N GLN A 141 15.01 11.36 -4.40
CA GLN A 141 15.41 11.91 -3.11
C GLN A 141 14.23 12.51 -2.35
N GLU A 142 13.36 13.27 -3.02
CA GLU A 142 12.12 13.80 -2.43
C GLU A 142 11.24 12.66 -1.90
N ALA A 143 10.98 11.64 -2.72
CA ALA A 143 10.18 10.49 -2.29
C ALA A 143 10.81 9.71 -1.12
N TYR A 144 12.15 9.60 -1.09
CA TYR A 144 12.87 9.00 0.02
C TYR A 144 12.71 9.82 1.32
N LEU A 145 12.86 11.14 1.26
CA LEU A 145 12.69 12.02 2.42
C LEU A 145 11.24 11.97 2.93
N SER A 146 10.26 12.06 2.04
CA SER A 146 8.83 11.86 2.36
C SER A 146 8.61 10.53 3.08
N PHE A 147 9.21 9.45 2.58
CA PHE A 147 9.09 8.13 3.20
C PHE A 147 9.67 8.11 4.61
N VAL A 148 10.88 8.65 4.82
CA VAL A 148 11.54 8.65 6.15
C VAL A 148 10.67 9.35 7.19
N VAL A 149 10.16 10.55 6.87
CA VAL A 149 9.30 11.33 7.79
C VAL A 149 8.06 10.56 8.22
N GLN A 150 7.43 9.82 7.29
CA GLN A 150 6.23 9.05 7.59
C GLN A 150 6.56 7.73 8.31
N ALA A 151 7.64 7.06 7.92
CA ALA A 151 8.09 5.81 8.54
C ALA A 151 8.49 6.03 10.00
N GLU A 152 9.16 7.15 10.32
CA GLU A 152 9.52 7.51 11.71
C GLU A 152 8.29 7.74 12.59
N LYS A 153 7.26 8.41 12.06
CA LYS A 153 5.99 8.60 12.78
C LYS A 153 5.34 7.26 13.10
N LEU A 154 5.23 6.37 12.10
CA LEU A 154 4.67 5.04 12.30
C LEU A 154 5.50 4.21 13.30
N ASP A 155 6.83 4.23 13.20
CA ASP A 155 7.70 3.51 14.13
C ASP A 155 7.61 4.04 15.56
N GLY A 156 7.49 5.36 15.73
CA GLY A 156 7.24 5.99 17.03
C GLY A 156 5.95 5.46 17.67
N PHE A 157 4.85 5.42 16.92
CA PHE A 157 3.58 4.88 17.40
C PHE A 157 3.67 3.38 17.75
N MET A 158 4.37 2.59 16.93
CA MET A 158 4.55 1.15 17.20
C MET A 158 5.33 0.92 18.50
N ARG A 159 6.42 1.66 18.75
CA ARG A 159 7.21 1.55 19.99
C ARG A 159 6.39 1.89 21.22
N GLU A 160 5.62 2.98 21.13
CA GLU A 160 4.76 3.40 22.23
C GLU A 160 3.73 2.31 22.55
N ARG A 161 3.07 1.75 21.55
CA ARG A 161 2.09 0.66 21.73
C ARG A 161 2.71 -0.61 22.28
N GLU A 162 3.83 -1.06 21.72
CA GLU A 162 4.54 -2.25 22.20
C GLU A 162 4.96 -2.07 23.67
N SER A 163 5.40 -0.87 24.07
CA SER A 163 5.75 -0.58 25.47
C SER A 163 4.53 -0.56 26.40
N GLN A 164 3.40 -0.03 25.94
CA GLN A 164 2.16 -0.01 26.72
C GLN A 164 1.60 -1.43 26.92
N GLU A 165 1.65 -2.27 25.89
CA GLU A 165 1.22 -3.67 26.00
C GLU A 165 2.10 -4.45 26.99
N GLN A 166 3.41 -4.21 26.98
CA GLN A 166 4.35 -4.84 27.93
C GLN A 166 4.13 -4.37 29.37
N VAL A 167 3.82 -3.09 29.60
CA VAL A 167 3.65 -2.52 30.95
C VAL A 167 2.26 -2.79 31.54
N PHE A 168 1.21 -2.78 30.71
CA PHE A 168 -0.19 -2.79 31.15
C PHE A 168 -0.99 -4.03 30.73
N GLY A 169 -0.35 -5.04 30.13
CA GLY A 169 -1.00 -6.26 29.59
C GLY A 169 -1.79 -7.13 30.58
N GLY A 170 -1.90 -6.71 31.86
CA GLY A 170 -2.72 -7.35 32.89
C GLY A 170 -4.09 -6.71 33.16
N ASP A 171 -4.31 -5.43 32.83
CA ASP A 171 -5.50 -4.69 33.34
C ASP A 171 -6.29 -3.98 32.24
N ARG A 172 -7.27 -4.69 31.66
CA ARG A 172 -8.09 -4.28 30.51
C ARG A 172 -9.06 -3.12 30.79
N SER A 173 -9.15 -2.65 32.04
CA SER A 173 -10.19 -1.72 32.51
C SER A 173 -9.82 -0.24 32.32
N ALA A 174 -8.53 0.12 32.32
CA ALA A 174 -8.05 1.50 32.14
C ALA A 174 -7.74 1.88 30.67
N GLN A 175 -7.92 0.94 29.74
CA GLN A 175 -7.34 0.99 28.39
C GLN A 175 -8.26 1.59 27.32
N ARG A 176 -9.57 1.72 27.60
CA ARG A 176 -10.61 2.06 26.60
C ARG A 176 -10.49 3.46 25.98
N GLY A 177 -9.94 4.45 26.68
CA GLY A 177 -9.86 5.83 26.16
C GLY A 177 -8.58 6.18 25.40
N ARG A 178 -7.47 5.47 25.65
CA ARG A 178 -6.17 5.72 24.99
C ARG A 178 -5.94 4.82 23.77
N ASP A 179 -6.70 3.73 23.68
CA ASP A 179 -6.67 2.85 22.51
C ASP A 179 -7.20 3.56 21.24
N ASP A 180 -8.09 4.53 21.40
CA ASP A 180 -8.72 5.24 20.29
C ASP A 180 -7.74 6.14 19.52
N ASP A 181 -6.84 6.85 20.21
CA ASP A 181 -5.90 7.79 19.56
C ASP A 181 -4.89 7.05 18.68
N ALA A 182 -4.26 5.99 19.18
CA ALA A 182 -3.31 5.26 18.35
C ALA A 182 -3.99 4.33 17.33
N SER A 183 -5.22 3.86 17.56
CA SER A 183 -6.03 3.24 16.51
C SER A 183 -6.32 4.23 15.38
N ARG A 184 -6.59 5.51 15.72
CA ARG A 184 -6.77 6.59 14.74
C ARG A 184 -5.49 6.90 13.98
N SER A 185 -4.34 6.98 14.65
CA SER A 185 -3.04 7.19 13.98
C SER A 185 -2.68 6.02 13.05
N MET A 186 -2.92 4.77 13.45
CA MET A 186 -2.72 3.60 12.58
C MET A 186 -3.65 3.62 11.37
N TYR A 187 -4.92 3.99 11.58
CA TYR A 187 -5.88 4.16 10.49
C TYR A 187 -5.43 5.25 9.50
N GLN A 188 -4.97 6.39 10.00
CA GLN A 188 -4.44 7.48 9.17
C GLN A 188 -3.25 7.02 8.31
N MET A 189 -2.33 6.25 8.88
CA MET A 189 -1.18 5.74 8.12
C MET A 189 -1.58 4.66 7.10
N LYS A 190 -2.65 3.90 7.36
CA LYS A 190 -3.20 2.91 6.42
C LYS A 190 -3.98 3.54 5.27
N SER A 191 -4.49 4.76 5.46
CA SER A 191 -5.24 5.54 4.48
C SER A 191 -4.48 6.78 4.01
N LEU A 192 -3.15 6.78 4.12
CA LEU A 192 -2.32 7.91 3.74
C LEU A 192 -2.49 8.15 2.23
N SER A 193 -2.75 9.40 1.85
CA SER A 193 -2.86 9.77 0.44
C SER A 193 -1.51 10.13 -0.17
N VAL A 194 -1.41 10.11 -1.49
CA VAL A 194 -0.23 10.57 -2.24
C VAL A 194 0.05 12.04 -1.95
N GLU A 195 -1.00 12.87 -1.82
CA GLU A 195 -0.89 14.29 -1.48
C GLU A 195 -0.27 14.49 -0.09
N GLU A 196 -0.75 13.76 0.93
CA GLU A 196 -0.21 13.83 2.29
C GLU A 196 1.19 13.21 2.42
N PHE A 197 1.51 12.24 1.58
CA PHE A 197 2.83 11.65 1.50
C PHE A 197 3.83 12.67 0.93
N ALA A 198 3.51 13.30 -0.21
CA ALA A 198 4.38 14.24 -0.90
C ALA A 198 4.49 15.60 -0.20
N GLY A 199 3.38 16.11 0.36
CA GLY A 199 3.32 17.45 0.97
C GLY A 199 4.04 17.62 2.31
N ARG A 200 4.86 16.65 2.72
CA ARG A 200 5.57 16.64 4.02
C ARG A 200 7.09 16.45 3.90
N ALA A 201 7.64 16.52 2.69
CA ALA A 201 9.09 16.63 2.45
C ALA A 201 9.56 18.08 2.41
#